data_AF-A0A3R6GHD1-F1
#
_entry.id   AF-A0A3R6GHD1-F1
#
_cell.length_a   1.000
_cell.length_b   1.000
_cell.length_c   1.000
_cell.angle_alpha   90.00
_cell.angle_beta   90.00
_cell.angle_gamma   90.00
#
_symmetry.space_group_name_H-M   'P 1'
#
loop_
_entity.id
_entity.type
_entity.pdbx_description
1 polymer ?
#
loop_
_entity_poly.entity_id
_entity_poly.type
_entity_poly.pdbx_seq_one_letter_code
_entity_poly.pdbx_strand_id
1 'polypeptide(L)'
;MALNGIDIASYQTGIDLSVVPCDFVIVKATEGTGYVNPDFARAYAQAKNAGKCLGIYHYATGGDYQKEADYFLDRIGKRVGEAILCLDWEGQNNPAFGNSDFTWCKSWLDYVYQKTGVRPLLYCSQSVAYKFANIGNYGLWIAQYADMNATGYQDKPWNEGAYTCAIRQYSSCGKLNGWGGNLDLDKFYGDKDAWNKYAGKGNATKPSETPKPTVNTPGGSTLDLVVGVMQGKHGAGDNRKNALGTRYNEVQSFIDHIYSAPVDTLVNEVKAGKYGNGDTRKLVLGSRYNDVQNKINAASARKSNEQIAQEVLVGKWGNGNDRKNRLTSAGYDYNTIQNIVNGKSGASSAQYYTVQSGDTLSGIASKYGTSYQKIAQLNGISNPNLIYVGQRLRVK
;
A
#
# COMPACT_ATOMS: atom_id res chain seq x y z
N MET A 1 47.22 -3.98 -23.11
CA MET A 1 47.83 -4.01 -21.76
C MET A 1 46.71 -3.95 -20.74
N ALA A 2 46.81 -4.66 -19.62
CA ALA A 2 45.85 -4.54 -18.52
C ALA A 2 45.93 -3.14 -17.91
N LEU A 3 44.82 -2.66 -17.36
CA LEU A 3 44.76 -1.38 -16.65
C LEU A 3 44.72 -1.64 -15.14
N ASN A 4 45.36 -0.78 -14.37
CA ASN A 4 45.31 -0.78 -12.91
C ASN A 4 44.35 0.31 -12.44
N GLY A 5 43.56 0.02 -11.41
CA GLY A 5 42.59 0.99 -10.92
C GLY A 5 42.19 0.76 -9.49
N ILE A 6 41.25 1.59 -9.08
CA ILE A 6 40.65 1.56 -7.74
C ILE A 6 39.15 1.73 -7.87
N ASP A 7 38.42 1.23 -6.90
CA ASP A 7 37.05 1.67 -6.61
C ASP A 7 36.97 2.41 -5.28
N ILE A 8 36.05 3.36 -5.20
CA ILE A 8 35.94 4.29 -4.07
C ILE A 8 34.49 4.60 -3.72
N ALA A 9 34.26 4.90 -2.45
CA ALA A 9 32.98 5.36 -1.92
C ALA A 9 33.17 6.64 -1.09
N SER A 10 32.16 7.02 -0.32
CA SER A 10 32.22 8.16 0.61
C SER A 10 33.30 8.01 1.69
N TYR A 11 33.80 6.79 1.93
CA TYR A 11 34.93 6.55 2.85
C TYR A 11 36.24 7.18 2.37
N GLN A 12 36.39 7.43 1.06
CA GLN A 12 37.54 8.09 0.45
C GLN A 12 37.24 9.55 0.07
N THR A 13 36.27 10.18 0.74
CA THR A 13 35.91 11.58 0.47
C THR A 13 37.14 12.48 0.54
N GLY A 14 37.31 13.31 -0.49
CA GLY A 14 38.42 14.26 -0.59
C GLY A 14 39.71 13.70 -1.19
N ILE A 15 39.75 12.43 -1.59
CA ILE A 15 40.88 11.86 -2.35
C ILE A 15 41.18 12.69 -3.61
N ASP A 16 42.47 12.94 -3.87
CA ASP A 16 42.94 13.66 -5.06
C ASP A 16 43.27 12.68 -6.20
N LEU A 17 42.30 12.46 -7.07
CA LEU A 17 42.39 11.55 -8.20
C LEU A 17 43.30 12.06 -9.34
N SER A 18 43.81 13.29 -9.24
CA SER A 18 44.80 13.81 -10.19
C SER A 18 46.22 13.26 -9.93
N VAL A 19 46.53 12.92 -8.67
CA VAL A 19 47.86 12.41 -8.26
C VAL A 19 47.88 10.92 -7.96
N VAL A 20 46.72 10.31 -7.65
CA VAL A 20 46.64 8.86 -7.42
C VAL A 20 46.99 8.10 -8.71
N PRO A 21 47.97 7.18 -8.68
CA PRO A 21 48.51 6.53 -9.88
C PRO A 21 47.59 5.40 -10.38
N CYS A 22 46.36 5.72 -10.81
CA CYS A 22 45.42 4.76 -11.40
C CYS A 22 45.19 5.06 -12.89
N ASP A 23 44.85 4.04 -13.68
CA ASP A 23 44.39 4.18 -15.06
C ASP A 23 42.87 4.36 -15.12
N PHE A 24 42.15 3.77 -14.16
CA PHE A 24 40.70 3.87 -14.02
C PHE A 24 40.24 4.05 -12.57
N VAL A 25 39.05 4.60 -12.41
CA VAL A 25 38.38 4.76 -11.11
C VAL A 25 36.91 4.37 -11.24
N ILE A 26 36.43 3.48 -10.36
CA ILE A 26 35.00 3.14 -10.24
C ILE A 26 34.43 3.82 -8.98
N VAL A 27 33.45 4.71 -9.13
CA VAL A 27 32.93 5.51 -8.01
C VAL A 27 31.55 5.02 -7.60
N LYS A 28 31.30 4.80 -6.30
CA LYS A 28 29.94 4.56 -5.78
C LYS A 28 29.06 5.74 -6.14
N ALA A 29 27.94 5.52 -6.83
CA ALA A 29 26.94 6.56 -7.06
C ALA A 29 25.77 6.45 -6.07
N THR A 30 25.18 5.28 -5.96
CA THR A 30 23.94 5.07 -5.21
C THR A 30 23.92 3.76 -4.44
N GLU A 31 23.05 3.69 -3.45
CA GLU A 31 22.72 2.47 -2.70
C GLU A 31 21.21 2.40 -2.48
N GLY A 32 20.64 1.24 -2.81
CA GLY A 32 19.19 1.00 -2.76
C GLY A 32 18.39 2.07 -3.51
N THR A 33 17.36 2.61 -2.87
CA THR A 33 16.48 3.64 -3.47
C THR A 33 16.55 5.00 -2.75
N GLY A 34 17.49 5.15 -1.82
CA GLY A 34 17.50 6.28 -0.88
C GLY A 34 18.84 6.99 -0.72
N TYR A 35 19.97 6.33 -1.00
CA TYR A 35 21.29 6.89 -0.75
C TYR A 35 21.99 7.29 -2.05
N VAL A 36 22.53 8.52 -2.06
CA VAL A 36 23.50 8.99 -3.05
C VAL A 36 24.82 9.23 -2.34
N ASN A 37 25.92 8.73 -2.88
CA ASN A 37 27.24 9.03 -2.35
C ASN A 37 27.48 10.55 -2.43
N PRO A 38 27.68 11.25 -1.30
CA PRO A 38 27.82 12.70 -1.27
C PRO A 38 29.05 13.20 -2.04
N ASP A 39 30.08 12.37 -2.22
CA ASP A 39 31.30 12.74 -2.94
C ASP A 39 31.30 12.32 -4.42
N PHE A 40 30.25 11.65 -4.89
CA PHE A 40 30.19 11.09 -6.25
C PHE A 40 30.46 12.13 -7.33
N ALA A 41 29.81 13.30 -7.23
CA ALA A 41 29.92 14.33 -8.26
C ALA A 41 31.35 14.90 -8.38
N ARG A 42 32.01 15.15 -7.23
CA ARG A 42 33.38 15.65 -7.17
C ARG A 42 34.36 14.60 -7.69
N ALA A 43 34.32 13.39 -7.13
CA ALA A 43 35.23 12.31 -7.48
C ALA A 43 35.12 11.95 -8.98
N TYR A 44 33.91 11.79 -9.50
CA TYR A 44 33.70 11.51 -10.93
C TYR A 44 34.26 12.63 -11.82
N ALA A 45 34.00 13.90 -11.48
CA ALA A 45 34.51 15.03 -12.27
C ALA A 45 36.05 15.11 -12.24
N GLN A 46 36.67 14.87 -11.08
CA GLN A 46 38.13 14.89 -10.95
C GLN A 46 38.78 13.73 -11.73
N ALA A 47 38.23 12.51 -11.64
CA ALA A 47 38.70 11.38 -12.43
C ALA A 47 38.60 11.65 -13.95
N LYS A 48 37.47 12.24 -14.38
CA LYS A 48 37.24 12.60 -15.78
C LYS A 48 38.24 13.65 -16.26
N ASN A 49 38.46 14.71 -15.47
CA ASN A 49 39.41 15.78 -15.79
C ASN A 49 40.86 15.27 -15.80
N ALA A 50 41.19 14.28 -14.97
CA ALA A 50 42.49 13.62 -14.97
C ALA A 50 42.66 12.58 -16.09
N GLY A 51 41.68 12.44 -17.00
CA GLY A 51 41.77 11.56 -18.18
C GLY A 51 41.67 10.06 -17.87
N LYS A 52 41.23 9.70 -16.66
CA LYS A 52 41.07 8.31 -16.20
C LYS A 52 39.92 7.64 -16.94
N CYS A 53 39.99 6.31 -17.07
CA CYS A 53 38.83 5.54 -17.49
C CYS A 53 37.80 5.51 -16.34
N LEU A 54 36.52 5.70 -16.68
CA LEU A 54 35.48 5.95 -15.69
C LEU A 54 34.61 4.72 -15.45
N GLY A 55 34.32 4.41 -14.20
CA GLY A 55 33.33 3.45 -13.77
C GLY A 55 32.40 4.04 -12.70
N ILE A 56 31.19 3.51 -12.61
CA ILE A 56 30.19 3.94 -11.63
C ILE A 56 29.46 2.70 -11.13
N TYR A 57 29.32 2.54 -9.82
CA TYR A 57 28.59 1.40 -9.27
C TYR A 57 27.37 1.78 -8.44
N HIS A 58 26.40 0.88 -8.46
CA HIS A 58 25.22 0.85 -7.60
C HIS A 58 25.36 -0.27 -6.57
N TYR A 59 25.28 0.05 -5.29
CA TYR A 59 25.25 -0.96 -4.22
C TYR A 59 23.82 -1.48 -4.03
N ALA A 60 23.62 -2.76 -4.31
CA ALA A 60 22.30 -3.38 -4.24
C ALA A 60 21.84 -3.59 -2.79
N THR A 61 20.60 -3.22 -2.49
CA THR A 61 19.98 -3.54 -1.18
C THR A 61 19.03 -4.73 -1.25
N GLY A 62 18.92 -5.38 -2.41
CA GLY A 62 18.06 -6.56 -2.59
C GLY A 62 16.56 -6.27 -2.54
N GLY A 63 16.18 -5.00 -2.68
CA GLY A 63 14.78 -4.58 -2.73
C GLY A 63 14.16 -4.87 -4.09
N ASP A 64 13.40 -3.91 -4.61
CA ASP A 64 12.84 -3.99 -5.96
C ASP A 64 13.92 -3.63 -6.99
N TYR A 65 14.31 -4.59 -7.82
CA TYR A 65 15.39 -4.41 -8.79
C TYR A 65 15.10 -3.29 -9.79
N GLN A 66 13.83 -3.06 -10.18
CA GLN A 66 13.49 -2.00 -11.13
C GLN A 66 13.64 -0.64 -10.48
N LYS A 67 13.17 -0.48 -9.23
CA LYS A 67 13.31 0.78 -8.50
C LYS A 67 14.77 1.12 -8.20
N GLU A 68 15.58 0.12 -7.83
CA GLU A 68 17.01 0.30 -7.61
C GLU A 68 17.73 0.70 -8.92
N ALA A 69 17.40 0.04 -10.04
CA ALA A 69 17.95 0.39 -11.35
C ALA A 69 17.52 1.79 -11.83
N ASP A 70 16.23 2.13 -11.71
CA ASP A 70 15.73 3.45 -12.10
C ASP A 70 16.33 4.54 -11.21
N TYR A 71 16.48 4.29 -9.90
CA TYR A 71 17.16 5.21 -9.00
C TYR A 71 18.63 5.42 -9.37
N PHE A 72 19.35 4.33 -9.68
CA PHE A 72 20.73 4.42 -10.18
C PHE A 72 20.82 5.24 -11.46
N LEU A 73 20.00 4.93 -12.47
CA LEU A 73 20.02 5.60 -13.77
C LEU A 73 19.67 7.09 -13.67
N ASP A 74 18.69 7.47 -12.83
CA ASP A 74 18.34 8.86 -12.56
C ASP A 74 19.53 9.65 -11.99
N ARG A 75 20.24 9.09 -11.00
CA ARG A 75 21.32 9.79 -10.30
C ARG A 75 22.62 9.89 -11.08
N ILE A 76 22.93 8.92 -11.94
CA ILE A 76 24.10 9.01 -12.82
C ILE A 76 23.83 9.92 -14.03
N GLY A 77 22.57 10.07 -14.44
CA GLY A 77 22.12 10.96 -15.51
C GLY A 77 22.86 10.73 -16.84
N LYS A 78 23.43 11.79 -17.41
CA LYS A 78 24.06 11.80 -18.74
C LYS A 78 25.36 10.98 -18.85
N ARG A 79 25.81 10.34 -17.76
CA ARG A 79 27.08 9.59 -17.68
C ARG A 79 27.00 8.19 -18.30
N VAL A 80 25.80 7.72 -18.66
CA VAL A 80 25.64 6.51 -19.47
C VAL A 80 26.35 6.68 -20.81
N GLY A 81 27.20 5.71 -21.18
CA GLY A 81 28.05 5.80 -22.37
C GLY A 81 29.42 6.45 -22.13
N GLU A 82 29.62 7.10 -20.98
CA GLU A 82 30.91 7.69 -20.57
C GLU A 82 31.69 6.79 -19.61
N ALA A 83 30.99 5.97 -18.83
CA ALA A 83 31.55 5.13 -17.78
C ALA A 83 31.02 3.71 -17.85
N ILE A 84 31.81 2.74 -17.40
CA ILE A 84 31.31 1.39 -17.11
C ILE A 84 30.27 1.50 -15.99
N LEU A 85 29.11 0.87 -16.19
CA LEU A 85 28.10 0.73 -15.15
C LEU A 85 28.34 -0.58 -14.42
N CYS A 86 28.29 -0.58 -13.09
CA CYS A 86 28.47 -1.76 -12.27
C CYS A 86 27.29 -1.95 -11.32
N LEU A 87 26.85 -3.20 -11.15
CA LEU A 87 26.01 -3.64 -10.04
C LEU A 87 26.91 -4.26 -8.98
N ASP A 88 26.88 -3.75 -7.77
CA ASP A 88 27.56 -4.31 -6.61
C ASP A 88 26.59 -5.20 -5.82
N TRP A 89 26.83 -6.52 -5.88
CA TRP A 89 26.02 -7.55 -5.24
C TRP A 89 26.78 -8.26 -4.13
N GLU A 90 26.45 -7.89 -2.89
CA GLU A 90 27.02 -8.46 -1.68
C GLU A 90 25.98 -8.61 -0.56
N GLY A 91 26.37 -9.31 0.52
CA GLY A 91 25.43 -9.74 1.57
C GLY A 91 25.12 -8.69 2.63
N GLN A 92 25.95 -7.67 2.77
CA GLN A 92 25.73 -6.63 3.77
C GLN A 92 24.54 -5.76 3.35
N ASN A 93 23.57 -5.58 4.26
CA ASN A 93 22.33 -4.82 4.02
C ASN A 93 21.48 -5.31 2.84
N ASN A 94 21.61 -6.59 2.44
CA ASN A 94 20.92 -7.17 1.30
C ASN A 94 20.20 -8.47 1.70
N PRO A 95 18.92 -8.43 2.10
CA PRO A 95 18.15 -9.62 2.44
C PRO A 95 17.90 -10.59 1.27
N ALA A 96 18.09 -10.15 0.02
CA ALA A 96 17.94 -11.02 -1.15
C ALA A 96 19.21 -11.84 -1.45
N PHE A 97 20.35 -11.43 -0.91
CA PHE A 97 21.61 -12.18 -1.01
C PHE A 97 21.46 -13.58 -0.43
N GLY A 98 21.90 -14.59 -1.18
CA GLY A 98 21.76 -16.00 -0.82
C GLY A 98 20.41 -16.63 -1.17
N ASN A 99 19.36 -15.83 -1.43
CA ASN A 99 18.01 -16.31 -1.68
C ASN A 99 17.62 -16.24 -3.16
N SER A 100 17.96 -15.14 -3.83
CA SER A 100 17.55 -14.86 -5.21
C SER A 100 18.67 -14.27 -6.07
N ASP A 101 19.93 -14.53 -5.70
CA ASP A 101 21.14 -13.94 -6.29
C ASP A 101 21.07 -13.83 -7.82
N PHE A 102 20.98 -14.98 -8.51
CA PHE A 102 20.99 -15.03 -9.97
C PHE A 102 19.81 -14.26 -10.58
N THR A 103 18.59 -14.56 -10.10
CA THR A 103 17.37 -13.96 -10.66
C THR A 103 17.34 -12.46 -10.46
N TRP A 104 17.65 -11.98 -9.25
CA TRP A 104 17.64 -10.55 -8.93
C TRP A 104 18.69 -9.80 -9.76
N CYS A 105 19.94 -10.29 -9.77
CA CYS A 105 21.02 -9.65 -10.53
C CYS A 105 20.71 -9.66 -12.03
N LYS A 106 20.28 -10.80 -12.59
CA LYS A 106 19.97 -10.90 -14.02
C LYS A 106 18.85 -9.93 -14.41
N SER A 107 17.80 -9.84 -13.60
CA SER A 107 16.69 -8.92 -13.82
C SER A 107 17.13 -7.46 -13.79
N TRP A 108 17.98 -7.06 -12.82
CA TRP A 108 18.55 -5.72 -12.77
C TRP A 108 19.42 -5.40 -13.98
N LEU A 109 20.36 -6.30 -14.33
CA LEU A 109 21.28 -6.15 -15.45
C LEU A 109 20.55 -6.02 -16.79
N ASP A 110 19.54 -6.88 -17.03
CA ASP A 110 18.71 -6.83 -18.23
C ASP A 110 17.89 -5.57 -18.32
N TYR A 111 17.32 -5.10 -17.19
CA TYR A 111 16.54 -3.88 -17.15
C TYR A 111 17.41 -2.65 -17.47
N VAL A 112 18.60 -2.55 -16.89
CA VAL A 112 19.55 -1.48 -17.22
C VAL A 112 19.98 -1.55 -18.69
N TYR A 113 20.27 -2.74 -19.21
CA TYR A 113 20.59 -2.91 -20.64
C TYR A 113 19.43 -2.49 -21.54
N GLN A 114 18.19 -2.87 -21.20
CA GLN A 114 17.01 -2.47 -21.96
C GLN A 114 16.81 -0.95 -22.00
N LYS A 115 17.12 -0.25 -20.90
CA LYS A 115 16.98 1.22 -20.81
C LYS A 115 18.09 2.00 -21.51
N THR A 116 19.30 1.42 -21.59
CA THR A 116 20.51 2.17 -21.93
C THR A 116 21.26 1.66 -23.15
N GLY A 117 21.02 0.41 -23.56
CA GLY A 117 21.85 -0.30 -24.52
C GLY A 117 23.25 -0.67 -23.99
N VAL A 118 23.57 -0.33 -22.74
CA VAL A 118 24.87 -0.61 -22.10
C VAL A 118 24.73 -1.80 -21.16
N ARG A 119 25.64 -2.76 -21.25
CA ARG A 119 25.66 -3.95 -20.39
C ARG A 119 26.47 -3.65 -19.14
N PRO A 120 25.88 -3.63 -17.94
CA PRO A 120 26.65 -3.40 -16.72
C PRO A 120 27.58 -4.59 -16.42
N LEU A 121 28.65 -4.34 -15.66
CA LEU A 121 29.40 -5.38 -14.99
C LEU A 121 28.69 -5.78 -13.68
N LEU A 122 28.78 -7.06 -13.31
CA LEU A 122 28.32 -7.55 -12.02
C LEU A 122 29.52 -7.76 -11.10
N TYR A 123 29.56 -7.01 -10.00
CA TYR A 123 30.47 -7.24 -8.89
C TYR A 123 29.92 -8.28 -7.92
N CYS A 124 30.79 -9.20 -7.49
CA CYS A 124 30.54 -10.11 -6.37
C CYS A 124 31.86 -10.68 -5.81
N SER A 125 31.81 -11.25 -4.60
CA SER A 125 32.94 -12.03 -4.09
C SER A 125 33.10 -13.34 -4.87
N GLN A 126 34.35 -13.80 -5.01
CA GLN A 126 34.66 -15.04 -5.71
C GLN A 126 33.92 -16.24 -5.12
N SER A 127 33.68 -16.24 -3.79
CA SER A 127 32.98 -17.32 -3.09
C SER A 127 31.57 -17.58 -3.60
N VAL A 128 30.93 -16.60 -4.22
CA VAL A 128 29.57 -16.71 -4.79
C VAL A 128 29.54 -16.58 -6.31
N ALA A 129 30.67 -16.35 -6.96
CA ALA A 129 30.74 -16.13 -8.41
C ALA A 129 30.16 -17.31 -9.22
N TYR A 130 30.25 -18.54 -8.70
CA TYR A 130 29.67 -19.73 -9.32
C TYR A 130 28.15 -19.63 -9.52
N LYS A 131 27.44 -18.85 -8.69
CA LYS A 131 25.99 -18.63 -8.82
C LYS A 131 25.63 -17.87 -10.08
N PHE A 132 26.58 -17.12 -10.65
CA PHE A 132 26.40 -16.32 -11.85
C PHE A 132 26.99 -16.99 -13.11
N ALA A 133 27.27 -18.30 -13.02
CA ALA A 133 27.53 -19.09 -14.22
C ALA A 133 26.35 -18.92 -15.19
N ASN A 134 26.63 -18.62 -16.45
CA ASN A 134 25.62 -18.36 -17.49
C ASN A 134 24.73 -17.14 -17.24
N ILE A 135 25.22 -16.10 -16.55
CA ILE A 135 24.50 -14.81 -16.43
C ILE A 135 24.27 -14.11 -17.78
N GLY A 136 24.78 -14.65 -18.88
CA GLY A 136 24.65 -14.12 -20.24
C GLY A 136 25.87 -13.31 -20.64
N ASN A 137 25.68 -12.33 -21.53
CA ASN A 137 26.76 -11.50 -22.04
C ASN A 137 27.13 -10.32 -21.10
N TYR A 138 27.17 -10.58 -19.79
CA TYR A 138 27.59 -9.58 -18.79
C TYR A 138 28.99 -9.93 -18.30
N GLY A 139 29.85 -8.93 -18.18
CA GLY A 139 31.18 -9.11 -17.59
C GLY A 139 31.08 -9.19 -16.08
N LEU A 140 32.01 -9.94 -15.47
CA LEU A 140 32.11 -10.04 -14.01
C LEU A 140 33.24 -9.16 -13.49
N TRP A 141 32.99 -8.49 -12.38
CA TRP A 141 33.99 -7.87 -11.51
C TRP A 141 34.07 -8.75 -10.25
N ILE A 142 35.21 -9.37 -9.98
CA ILE A 142 35.30 -10.39 -8.92
C ILE A 142 36.30 -9.97 -7.85
N ALA A 143 35.84 -9.91 -6.59
CA ALA A 143 36.70 -9.72 -5.43
C ALA A 143 37.27 -11.05 -4.93
N GLN A 144 38.59 -11.12 -4.83
CA GLN A 144 39.31 -12.20 -4.13
C GLN A 144 40.69 -11.72 -3.67
N TYR A 145 40.90 -11.70 -2.37
CA TYR A 145 42.11 -11.19 -1.75
C TYR A 145 42.96 -12.36 -1.23
N ALA A 146 44.29 -12.26 -1.37
CA ALA A 146 45.21 -13.25 -0.83
C ALA A 146 45.24 -13.23 0.71
N ASP A 147 45.21 -12.03 1.26
CA ASP A 147 45.23 -11.70 2.68
C ASP A 147 44.75 -10.25 2.88
N MET A 148 44.86 -9.74 4.10
CA MET A 148 44.49 -8.37 4.46
C MET A 148 45.72 -7.47 4.68
N ASN A 149 46.88 -7.84 4.14
CA ASN A 149 48.11 -7.08 4.30
C ASN A 149 48.12 -5.85 3.37
N ALA A 150 48.87 -4.82 3.78
CA ALA A 150 49.08 -3.65 2.94
C ALA A 150 49.86 -4.03 1.67
N THR A 151 49.39 -3.58 0.50
CA THR A 151 50.03 -3.84 -0.80
C THR A 151 49.88 -2.66 -1.76
N GLY A 152 50.77 -2.56 -2.74
CA GLY A 152 50.57 -1.74 -3.95
C GLY A 152 49.97 -2.57 -5.08
N TYR A 153 50.05 -2.05 -6.31
CA TYR A 153 49.64 -2.82 -7.48
C TYR A 153 50.50 -4.06 -7.67
N GLN A 154 49.87 -5.13 -8.16
CA GLN A 154 50.52 -6.41 -8.41
C GLN A 154 50.40 -6.78 -9.89
N ASP A 155 51.54 -7.11 -10.52
CA ASP A 155 51.55 -7.59 -11.91
C ASP A 155 50.81 -8.91 -12.08
N LYS A 156 50.91 -9.79 -11.09
CA LYS A 156 50.22 -11.09 -11.03
C LYS A 156 49.56 -11.29 -9.67
N PRO A 157 48.34 -10.79 -9.46
CA PRO A 157 47.61 -11.02 -8.22
C PRO A 157 47.44 -12.51 -7.93
N TRP A 158 47.36 -12.88 -6.65
CA TRP A 158 47.10 -14.26 -6.25
C TRP A 158 45.87 -14.84 -6.96
N ASN A 159 45.93 -16.10 -7.39
CA ASN A 159 44.90 -16.81 -8.16
C ASN A 159 44.46 -16.12 -9.48
N GLU A 160 45.30 -15.27 -10.06
CA GLU A 160 45.08 -14.78 -11.42
C GLU A 160 44.99 -15.95 -12.41
N GLY A 161 43.99 -15.92 -13.30
CA GLY A 161 43.74 -16.96 -14.29
C GLY A 161 42.94 -18.17 -13.80
N ALA A 162 42.65 -18.29 -12.49
CA ALA A 162 41.82 -19.39 -11.97
C ALA A 162 40.34 -19.31 -12.40
N TYR A 163 39.89 -18.14 -12.81
CA TYR A 163 38.55 -17.88 -13.34
C TYR A 163 38.57 -16.65 -14.26
N THR A 164 37.57 -16.55 -15.12
CA THR A 164 37.41 -15.42 -16.04
C THR A 164 36.65 -14.29 -15.37
N CYS A 165 37.21 -13.08 -15.41
CA CYS A 165 36.51 -11.85 -15.07
C CYS A 165 37.00 -10.70 -15.96
N ALA A 166 36.19 -9.65 -16.09
CA ALA A 166 36.61 -8.41 -16.74
C ALA A 166 37.49 -7.58 -15.80
N ILE A 167 37.10 -7.49 -14.52
CA ILE A 167 37.84 -6.79 -13.47
C ILE A 167 38.06 -7.76 -12.30
N ARG A 168 39.24 -7.70 -11.69
CA ARG A 168 39.53 -8.37 -10.42
C ARG A 168 39.88 -7.32 -9.38
N GLN A 169 39.12 -7.30 -8.29
CA GLN A 169 39.52 -6.60 -7.06
C GLN A 169 40.33 -7.58 -6.22
N TYR A 170 41.60 -7.27 -5.95
CA TYR A 170 42.52 -8.23 -5.32
C TYR A 170 43.07 -7.78 -3.96
N SER A 171 42.70 -6.60 -3.51
CA SER A 171 43.03 -6.10 -2.18
C SER A 171 42.04 -5.02 -1.77
N SER A 172 41.68 -4.98 -0.48
CA SER A 172 41.00 -3.84 0.17
C SER A 172 41.92 -3.06 1.11
N CYS A 173 43.22 -3.39 1.09
CA CYS A 173 44.26 -2.80 1.93
C CYS A 173 45.35 -2.14 1.06
N GLY A 174 44.97 -1.67 -0.13
CA GLY A 174 45.86 -0.96 -1.05
C GLY A 174 46.45 0.31 -0.46
N LYS A 175 47.74 0.53 -0.68
CA LYS A 175 48.47 1.76 -0.34
C LYS A 175 49.08 2.36 -1.60
N LEU A 176 48.59 3.53 -2.00
CA LEU A 176 49.07 4.27 -3.16
C LEU A 176 49.42 5.70 -2.77
N ASN A 177 50.40 6.29 -3.47
CA ASN A 177 50.70 7.71 -3.32
C ASN A 177 49.45 8.55 -3.64
N GLY A 178 49.23 9.62 -2.86
CA GLY A 178 48.07 10.50 -3.01
C GLY A 178 46.89 10.20 -2.08
N TRP A 179 46.94 9.13 -1.28
CA TRP A 179 45.93 8.82 -0.27
C TRP A 179 46.55 8.11 0.95
N GLY A 180 46.24 8.57 2.17
CA GLY A 180 46.78 7.96 3.40
C GLY A 180 46.03 6.70 3.86
N GLY A 181 44.77 6.56 3.45
CA GLY A 181 43.90 5.45 3.85
C GLY A 181 44.12 4.18 3.03
N ASN A 182 43.26 3.20 3.23
CA ASN A 182 43.21 2.01 2.37
C ASN A 182 42.43 2.32 1.08
N LEU A 183 42.84 1.64 0.01
CA LEU A 183 42.15 1.63 -1.28
C LEU A 183 41.88 0.20 -1.70
N ASP A 184 40.73 -0.01 -2.31
CA ASP A 184 40.45 -1.22 -3.06
C ASP A 184 41.26 -1.18 -4.36
N LEU A 185 42.05 -2.22 -4.63
CA LEU A 185 42.91 -2.31 -5.81
C LEU A 185 42.34 -3.28 -6.83
N ASP A 186 42.20 -2.78 -8.05
CA ASP A 186 41.63 -3.51 -9.17
C ASP A 186 42.60 -3.67 -10.34
N LYS A 187 42.38 -4.75 -11.09
CA LYS A 187 43.00 -4.99 -12.38
C LYS A 187 41.93 -5.29 -13.42
N PHE A 188 41.89 -4.52 -14.50
CA PHE A 188 41.03 -4.76 -15.66
C PHE A 188 41.79 -5.50 -16.76
N TYR A 189 41.24 -6.62 -17.22
CA TYR A 189 41.84 -7.50 -18.23
C TYR A 189 41.54 -7.05 -19.66
N GLY A 190 41.81 -5.78 -19.94
CA GLY A 190 41.66 -5.17 -21.24
C GLY A 190 42.40 -3.84 -21.31
N ASP A 191 42.51 -3.27 -22.50
CA ASP A 191 43.05 -1.93 -22.70
C ASP A 191 41.95 -0.85 -22.67
N LYS A 192 42.33 0.40 -22.92
CA LYS A 192 41.41 1.54 -22.92
C LYS A 192 40.28 1.40 -23.95
N ASP A 193 40.51 0.71 -25.07
CA ASP A 193 39.48 0.50 -26.08
C ASP A 193 38.48 -0.57 -25.64
N ALA A 194 38.95 -1.65 -25.00
CA ALA A 194 38.09 -2.61 -24.34
C ALA A 194 37.25 -1.94 -23.23
N TRP A 195 37.86 -1.05 -22.42
CA TRP A 195 37.12 -0.28 -21.41
C TRP A 195 35.99 0.55 -22.04
N ASN A 196 36.30 1.29 -23.11
CA ASN A 196 35.34 2.12 -23.83
C ASN A 196 34.17 1.30 -24.39
N LYS A 197 34.42 0.05 -24.82
CA LYS A 197 33.35 -0.87 -25.25
C LYS A 197 32.43 -1.26 -24.10
N TYR A 198 32.97 -1.59 -22.93
CA TYR A 198 32.15 -1.86 -21.73
C TYR A 198 31.37 -0.63 -21.26
N ALA A 199 31.96 0.56 -21.37
CA ALA A 199 31.26 1.82 -21.06
C ALA A 199 30.12 2.13 -22.03
N GLY A 200 30.02 1.42 -23.16
CA GLY A 200 29.01 1.66 -24.19
C GLY A 200 29.29 2.87 -25.09
N LYS A 201 30.55 3.33 -25.15
CA LYS A 201 30.93 4.49 -25.96
C LYS A 201 30.60 4.25 -27.44
N GLY A 202 29.75 5.11 -28.00
CA GLY A 202 29.29 5.05 -29.40
C GLY A 202 28.03 4.21 -29.66
N ASN A 203 27.62 3.35 -28.72
CA ASN A 203 26.44 2.46 -28.85
C ASN A 203 25.37 2.69 -27.76
N ALA A 204 25.64 3.56 -26.78
CA ALA A 204 24.70 3.85 -25.70
C ALA A 204 23.53 4.72 -26.20
N THR A 205 22.30 4.26 -26.00
CA THR A 205 21.15 5.16 -25.94
C THR A 205 21.17 5.82 -24.57
N LYS A 206 21.65 7.07 -24.54
CA LYS A 206 21.57 7.88 -23.32
C LYS A 206 20.11 7.88 -22.87
N PRO A 207 19.81 7.63 -21.58
CA PRO A 207 18.51 7.96 -21.05
C PRO A 207 18.24 9.41 -21.48
N SER A 208 17.12 9.64 -22.15
CA SER A 208 16.58 10.99 -22.28
C SER A 208 16.66 11.60 -20.89
N GLU A 209 17.05 12.87 -20.76
CA GLU A 209 16.64 13.61 -19.57
C GLU A 209 15.16 13.26 -19.39
N THR A 210 14.81 12.60 -18.30
CA THR A 210 13.42 12.60 -17.89
C THR A 210 13.09 14.08 -17.86
N PRO A 211 12.10 14.56 -18.64
CA PRO A 211 11.64 15.92 -18.44
C PRO A 211 11.43 16.03 -16.94
N LYS A 212 12.10 16.99 -16.29
CA LYS A 212 11.86 17.32 -14.88
C LYS A 212 10.36 17.21 -14.70
N PRO A 213 9.84 16.27 -13.88
CA PRO A 213 8.45 15.86 -13.97
C PRO A 213 7.63 17.13 -13.99
N THR A 214 6.96 17.41 -15.11
CA THR A 214 5.85 18.33 -15.06
C THR A 214 4.96 17.67 -14.04
N VAL A 215 4.88 18.28 -12.87
CA VAL A 215 4.06 17.80 -11.78
C VAL A 215 2.63 17.96 -12.30
N ASN A 216 2.16 16.95 -13.03
CA ASN A 216 0.77 16.85 -13.43
C ASN A 216 0.05 16.68 -12.11
N THR A 217 -0.55 17.78 -11.65
CA THR A 217 -1.54 17.77 -10.60
C THR A 217 -2.87 17.70 -11.33
N PRO A 218 -3.38 16.50 -11.66
CA PRO A 218 -4.67 16.41 -12.33
C PRO A 218 -5.73 17.10 -11.48
N GLY A 219 -6.52 17.95 -12.13
CA GLY A 219 -7.65 18.65 -11.51
C GLY A 219 -8.80 17.69 -11.19
N GLY A 220 -9.79 18.20 -10.45
CA GLY A 220 -10.95 17.42 -10.02
C GLY A 220 -10.81 16.88 -8.58
N SER A 221 -11.92 16.37 -8.05
CA SER A 221 -11.96 15.82 -6.70
C SER A 221 -11.18 14.51 -6.60
N THR A 222 -10.85 14.08 -5.38
CA THR A 222 -10.28 12.74 -5.13
C THR A 222 -11.16 11.65 -5.72
N LEU A 223 -12.48 11.79 -5.59
CA LEU A 223 -13.45 10.85 -6.13
C LEU A 223 -13.40 10.76 -7.65
N ASP A 224 -13.26 11.89 -8.35
CA ASP A 224 -13.14 11.91 -9.83
C ASP A 224 -11.91 11.14 -10.31
N LEU A 225 -10.78 11.33 -9.62
CA LEU A 225 -9.54 10.62 -9.93
C LEU A 225 -9.63 9.13 -9.60
N VAL A 226 -10.26 8.75 -8.48
CA VAL A 226 -10.51 7.35 -8.13
C VAL A 226 -11.40 6.68 -9.17
N VAL A 227 -12.46 7.35 -9.63
CA VAL A 227 -13.30 6.87 -10.75
C VAL A 227 -12.46 6.66 -12.01
N GLY A 228 -11.60 7.63 -12.35
CA GLY A 228 -10.66 7.50 -13.46
C GLY A 228 -9.73 6.29 -13.32
N VAL A 229 -9.25 6.01 -12.11
CA VAL A 229 -8.39 4.85 -11.82
C VAL A 229 -9.16 3.55 -12.01
N MET A 230 -10.37 3.45 -11.44
CA MET A 230 -11.22 2.25 -11.54
C MET A 230 -11.69 1.98 -12.98
N GLN A 231 -11.76 3.01 -13.82
CA GLN A 231 -12.03 2.90 -15.26
C GLN A 231 -10.78 2.61 -16.11
N GLY A 232 -9.59 2.54 -15.50
CA GLY A 232 -8.32 2.31 -16.19
C GLY A 232 -7.73 3.53 -16.90
N LYS A 233 -8.33 4.73 -16.78
CA LYS A 233 -7.88 5.96 -17.46
C LYS A 233 -6.49 6.43 -17.05
N HIS A 234 -6.05 6.07 -15.85
CA HIS A 234 -4.73 6.42 -15.33
C HIS A 234 -3.72 5.26 -15.41
N GLY A 235 -4.06 4.14 -16.06
CA GLY A 235 -3.16 2.98 -16.13
C GLY A 235 -2.89 2.30 -14.78
N ALA A 236 -1.84 1.48 -14.75
CA ALA A 236 -1.42 0.69 -13.59
C ALA A 236 0.07 0.92 -13.25
N GLY A 237 0.48 0.59 -12.04
CA GLY A 237 1.87 0.72 -11.59
C GLY A 237 2.41 2.14 -11.75
N ASP A 238 3.58 2.27 -12.37
CA ASP A 238 4.24 3.57 -12.54
C ASP A 238 3.51 4.48 -13.54
N ASN A 239 2.73 3.93 -14.49
CA ASN A 239 1.86 4.75 -15.36
C ASN A 239 0.80 5.49 -14.54
N ARG A 240 0.29 4.87 -13.46
CA ARG A 240 -0.65 5.52 -12.53
C ARG A 240 0.02 6.58 -11.68
N LYS A 241 1.22 6.32 -11.18
CA LYS A 241 2.01 7.31 -10.43
C LYS A 241 2.31 8.52 -11.31
N ASN A 242 2.68 8.30 -12.56
CA ASN A 242 2.96 9.37 -13.52
C ASN A 242 1.70 10.15 -13.92
N ALA A 243 0.58 9.46 -14.14
CA ALA A 243 -0.68 10.11 -14.49
C ALA A 243 -1.30 10.93 -13.35
N LEU A 244 -1.12 10.47 -12.10
CA LEU A 244 -1.67 11.13 -10.90
C LEU A 244 -0.70 12.13 -10.24
N GLY A 245 0.60 12.03 -10.52
CA GLY A 245 1.62 12.92 -9.98
C GLY A 245 1.54 13.08 -8.46
N THR A 246 1.46 14.33 -7.99
CA THR A 246 1.34 14.67 -6.56
C THR A 246 0.08 14.13 -5.90
N ARG A 247 -0.98 13.88 -6.69
CA ARG A 247 -2.26 13.33 -6.19
C ARG A 247 -2.22 11.81 -6.04
N TYR A 248 -1.15 11.12 -6.46
CA TYR A 248 -1.08 9.66 -6.43
C TYR A 248 -1.33 9.10 -5.03
N ASN A 249 -0.60 9.60 -4.01
CA ASN A 249 -0.70 9.07 -2.65
C ASN A 249 -2.11 9.29 -2.06
N GLU A 250 -2.71 10.44 -2.32
CA GLU A 250 -4.08 10.76 -1.87
C GLU A 250 -5.11 9.82 -2.51
N VAL A 251 -5.04 9.63 -3.83
CA VAL A 251 -5.94 8.76 -4.59
C VAL A 251 -5.75 7.30 -4.20
N GLN A 252 -4.50 6.85 -4.05
CA GLN A 252 -4.19 5.48 -3.66
C GLN A 252 -4.63 5.21 -2.22
N SER A 253 -4.41 6.15 -1.29
CA SER A 253 -4.91 6.04 0.09
C SER A 253 -6.44 5.94 0.15
N PHE A 254 -7.15 6.66 -0.72
CA PHE A 254 -8.61 6.56 -0.81
C PHE A 254 -9.05 5.16 -1.27
N ILE A 255 -8.36 4.58 -2.26
CA ILE A 255 -8.63 3.22 -2.76
C ILE A 255 -8.31 2.18 -1.68
N ASP A 256 -7.16 2.31 -1.02
CA ASP A 256 -6.72 1.40 0.03
C ASP A 256 -7.64 1.45 1.25
N HIS A 257 -8.16 2.63 1.58
CA HIS A 257 -9.21 2.81 2.60
C HIS A 257 -10.48 2.06 2.25
N ILE A 258 -10.99 2.16 1.01
CA ILE A 258 -12.16 1.38 0.57
C ILE A 258 -11.91 -0.12 0.77
N TYR A 259 -10.70 -0.59 0.44
CA TYR A 259 -10.38 -2.01 0.50
C TYR A 259 -10.25 -2.52 1.94
N SER A 260 -9.69 -1.72 2.84
CA SER A 260 -9.33 -2.14 4.21
C SER A 260 -10.34 -1.73 5.29
N ALA A 261 -11.15 -0.70 5.06
CA ALA A 261 -12.03 -0.17 6.09
C ALA A 261 -13.14 -1.16 6.48
N PRO A 262 -13.56 -1.16 7.76
CA PRO A 262 -14.73 -1.92 8.21
C PRO A 262 -15.99 -1.53 7.42
N VAL A 263 -16.88 -2.50 7.17
CA VAL A 263 -18.12 -2.27 6.40
C VAL A 263 -18.97 -1.17 7.04
N ASP A 264 -19.05 -1.08 8.37
CA ASP A 264 -19.81 -0.01 9.06
C ASP A 264 -19.27 1.39 8.79
N THR A 265 -17.95 1.53 8.72
CA THR A 265 -17.30 2.79 8.33
C THR A 265 -17.72 3.17 6.91
N LEU A 266 -17.63 2.23 5.97
CA LEU A 266 -18.04 2.46 4.58
C LEU A 266 -19.53 2.81 4.46
N VAL A 267 -20.41 2.19 5.25
CA VAL A 267 -21.84 2.51 5.31
C VAL A 267 -22.08 3.97 5.71
N ASN A 268 -21.41 4.44 6.75
CA ASN A 268 -21.54 5.82 7.21
C ASN A 268 -21.00 6.81 6.17
N GLU A 269 -19.89 6.47 5.53
CA GLU A 269 -19.31 7.29 4.46
C GLU A 269 -20.16 7.32 3.18
N VAL A 270 -20.82 6.21 2.83
CA VAL A 270 -21.83 6.19 1.76
C VAL A 270 -22.99 7.12 2.09
N LYS A 271 -23.49 7.09 3.32
CA LYS A 271 -24.57 7.99 3.78
C LYS A 271 -24.14 9.46 3.75
N ALA A 272 -22.86 9.73 3.99
CA ALA A 272 -22.26 11.06 3.86
C ALA A 272 -21.94 11.47 2.41
N GLY A 273 -22.19 10.60 1.42
CA GLY A 273 -22.00 10.89 0.00
C GLY A 273 -20.57 10.74 -0.53
N LYS A 274 -19.64 10.19 0.26
CA LYS A 274 -18.19 10.13 -0.06
C LYS A 274 -17.85 9.35 -1.33
N TYR A 275 -18.73 8.42 -1.75
CA TYR A 275 -18.50 7.52 -2.89
C TYR A 275 -19.44 7.79 -4.07
N GLY A 276 -20.05 8.98 -4.15
CA GLY A 276 -21.03 9.30 -5.19
C GLY A 276 -22.32 8.50 -5.07
N ASN A 277 -23.05 8.34 -6.18
CA ASN A 277 -24.34 7.67 -6.25
C ASN A 277 -24.39 6.67 -7.43
N GLY A 278 -25.44 5.82 -7.47
CA GLY A 278 -25.70 4.90 -8.58
C GLY A 278 -24.48 4.10 -9.04
N ASP A 279 -24.20 4.15 -10.34
CA ASP A 279 -23.10 3.43 -10.99
C ASP A 279 -21.73 3.90 -10.52
N THR A 280 -21.55 5.19 -10.21
CA THR A 280 -20.30 5.71 -9.65
C THR A 280 -19.97 5.02 -8.33
N ARG A 281 -20.96 4.87 -7.44
CA ARG A 281 -20.77 4.19 -6.16
C ARG A 281 -20.43 2.73 -6.35
N LYS A 282 -21.12 2.05 -7.26
CA LYS A 282 -20.87 0.64 -7.58
C LYS A 282 -19.46 0.42 -8.13
N LEU A 283 -19.02 1.30 -9.02
CA LEU A 283 -17.68 1.30 -9.58
C LEU A 283 -16.61 1.54 -8.51
N VAL A 284 -16.77 2.56 -7.67
CA VAL A 284 -15.77 2.97 -6.67
C VAL A 284 -15.65 1.94 -5.54
N LEU A 285 -16.77 1.42 -5.03
CA LEU A 285 -16.75 0.40 -3.98
C LEU A 285 -16.32 -0.98 -4.51
N GLY A 286 -16.47 -1.24 -5.81
CA GLY A 286 -16.05 -2.49 -6.44
C GLY A 286 -16.63 -3.72 -5.73
N SER A 287 -15.76 -4.64 -5.32
CA SER A 287 -16.15 -5.86 -4.60
C SER A 287 -16.85 -5.57 -3.26
N ARG A 288 -16.59 -4.42 -2.63
CA ARG A 288 -17.20 -4.02 -1.35
C ARG A 288 -18.63 -3.50 -1.50
N TYR A 289 -19.09 -3.22 -2.73
CA TYR A 289 -20.39 -2.61 -2.98
C TYR A 289 -21.54 -3.42 -2.38
N ASN A 290 -21.59 -4.73 -2.63
CA ASN A 290 -22.70 -5.57 -2.20
C ASN A 290 -22.80 -5.62 -0.67
N ASP A 291 -21.70 -5.80 0.03
CA ASP A 291 -21.70 -5.88 1.51
C ASP A 291 -22.18 -4.57 2.14
N VAL A 292 -21.68 -3.44 1.63
CA VAL A 292 -22.07 -2.11 2.10
C VAL A 292 -23.54 -1.84 1.79
N GLN A 293 -23.99 -2.13 0.57
CA GLN A 293 -25.37 -1.91 0.14
C GLN A 293 -26.35 -2.83 0.89
N ASN A 294 -25.99 -4.09 1.13
CA ASN A 294 -26.78 -5.02 1.92
C ASN A 294 -26.92 -4.52 3.36
N LYS A 295 -25.84 -3.99 3.96
CA LYS A 295 -25.90 -3.44 5.32
C LYS A 295 -26.71 -2.14 5.40
N ILE A 296 -26.63 -1.28 4.39
CA ILE A 296 -27.52 -0.11 4.26
C ILE A 296 -28.97 -0.57 4.15
N ASN A 297 -29.26 -1.54 3.29
CA ASN A 297 -30.61 -2.06 3.07
C ASN A 297 -31.15 -2.74 4.33
N ALA A 298 -30.31 -3.43 5.11
CA ALA A 298 -30.68 -4.04 6.38
C ALA A 298 -30.97 -2.98 7.46
N ALA A 299 -30.20 -1.88 7.51
CA ALA A 299 -30.46 -0.76 8.41
C ALA A 299 -31.71 0.05 8.01
N SER A 300 -32.01 0.07 6.70
CA SER A 300 -33.23 0.65 6.12
C SER A 300 -34.39 -0.34 6.03
N ALA A 301 -34.18 -1.60 6.41
CA ALA A 301 -35.23 -2.60 6.41
C ALA A 301 -36.25 -2.17 7.45
N ARG A 302 -37.41 -1.75 6.94
CA ARG A 302 -38.57 -1.44 7.75
C ARG A 302 -38.80 -2.61 8.71
N LYS A 303 -38.82 -2.33 10.01
CA LYS A 303 -39.07 -3.34 11.05
C LYS A 303 -40.33 -4.13 10.69
N SER A 304 -40.34 -5.43 10.96
CA SER A 304 -41.53 -6.25 10.67
C SER A 304 -42.73 -5.75 11.46
N ASN A 305 -43.94 -6.07 10.98
CA ASN A 305 -45.16 -5.71 11.68
C ASN A 305 -45.19 -6.30 13.11
N GLU A 306 -44.55 -7.44 13.34
CA GLU A 306 -44.41 -8.08 14.66
C GLU A 306 -43.46 -7.33 15.59
N GLN A 307 -42.36 -6.80 15.05
CA GLN A 307 -41.40 -5.99 15.81
C GLN A 307 -42.03 -4.65 16.20
N ILE A 308 -42.75 -4.01 15.28
CA ILE A 308 -43.50 -2.80 15.58
C ILE A 308 -44.63 -3.05 16.58
N ALA A 309 -45.36 -4.16 16.44
CA ALA A 309 -46.36 -4.55 17.43
C ALA A 309 -45.74 -4.72 18.83
N GLN A 310 -44.53 -5.28 18.95
CA GLN A 310 -43.83 -5.37 20.23
C GLN A 310 -43.48 -3.99 20.79
N GLU A 311 -43.04 -3.06 19.94
CA GLU A 311 -42.76 -1.67 20.35
C GLU A 311 -44.02 -0.93 20.81
N VAL A 312 -45.16 -1.22 20.17
CA VAL A 312 -46.48 -0.72 20.57
C VAL A 312 -46.86 -1.25 21.96
N LEU A 313 -46.63 -2.54 22.23
CA LEU A 313 -46.91 -3.17 23.53
C LEU A 313 -46.09 -2.54 24.67
N VAL A 314 -44.84 -2.16 24.40
CA VAL A 314 -43.98 -1.48 25.38
C VAL A 314 -44.13 0.05 25.36
N GLY A 315 -45.17 0.57 24.69
CA GLY A 315 -45.59 1.98 24.78
C GLY A 315 -44.84 2.99 23.91
N LYS A 316 -43.92 2.56 23.03
CA LYS A 316 -43.08 3.48 22.22
C LYS A 316 -43.85 4.31 21.19
N TRP A 317 -45.05 3.86 20.82
CA TRP A 317 -45.86 4.43 19.75
C TRP A 317 -47.08 5.22 20.26
N GLY A 318 -47.14 5.56 21.56
CA GLY A 318 -48.27 6.32 22.11
C GLY A 318 -49.58 5.53 22.18
N ASN A 319 -50.70 6.24 22.32
CA ASN A 319 -52.03 5.65 22.49
C ASN A 319 -53.08 6.27 21.54
N GLY A 320 -54.18 5.54 21.29
CA GLY A 320 -55.31 6.02 20.48
C GLY A 320 -54.91 6.62 19.13
N ASN A 321 -55.36 7.85 18.88
CA ASN A 321 -55.10 8.58 17.63
C ASN A 321 -53.62 8.94 17.44
N ASP A 322 -52.85 9.17 18.50
CA ASP A 322 -51.41 9.44 18.40
C ASP A 322 -50.66 8.24 17.78
N ARG A 323 -50.98 7.04 18.26
CA ARG A 323 -50.44 5.79 17.70
C ARG A 323 -50.80 5.62 16.23
N LYS A 324 -52.06 5.85 15.89
CA LYS A 324 -52.53 5.74 14.51
C LYS A 324 -51.77 6.70 13.60
N ASN A 325 -51.62 7.96 14.01
CA ASN A 325 -50.92 8.98 13.23
C ASN A 325 -49.44 8.61 13.08
N ARG A 326 -48.76 8.22 14.16
CA ARG A 326 -47.33 7.90 14.15
C ARG A 326 -47.02 6.65 13.32
N LEU A 327 -47.81 5.58 13.46
CA LEU A 327 -47.66 4.38 12.64
C LEU A 327 -47.88 4.68 11.15
N THR A 328 -48.95 5.42 10.83
CA THR A 328 -49.26 5.80 9.44
C THR A 328 -48.16 6.69 8.84
N SER A 329 -47.67 7.68 9.57
CA SER A 329 -46.54 8.54 9.13
C SER A 329 -45.24 7.75 8.94
N ALA A 330 -45.03 6.69 9.72
CA ALA A 330 -43.90 5.77 9.55
C ALA A 330 -44.15 4.69 8.48
N GLY A 331 -45.27 4.78 7.75
CA GLY A 331 -45.64 3.89 6.65
C GLY A 331 -46.29 2.56 7.06
N TYR A 332 -46.63 2.38 8.33
CA TYR A 332 -47.28 1.18 8.85
C TYR A 332 -48.80 1.24 8.77
N ASP A 333 -49.41 0.13 8.34
CA ASP A 333 -50.86 -0.02 8.39
C ASP A 333 -51.28 -0.23 9.85
N TYR A 334 -51.97 0.78 10.40
CA TYR A 334 -52.41 0.80 11.78
C TYR A 334 -53.23 -0.44 12.14
N ASN A 335 -54.16 -0.88 11.28
CA ASN A 335 -55.06 -2.00 11.57
C ASN A 335 -54.30 -3.32 11.67
N THR A 336 -53.34 -3.54 10.77
CA THR A 336 -52.48 -4.72 10.74
C THR A 336 -51.63 -4.82 12.01
N ILE A 337 -50.99 -3.71 12.41
CA ILE A 337 -50.21 -3.65 13.67
C ILE A 337 -51.12 -3.86 14.88
N GLN A 338 -52.28 -3.19 14.91
CA GLN A 338 -53.22 -3.28 16.02
C GLN A 338 -53.80 -4.70 16.18
N ASN A 339 -54.01 -5.43 15.08
CA ASN A 339 -54.44 -6.83 15.11
C ASN A 339 -53.36 -7.74 15.74
N ILE A 340 -52.08 -7.55 15.38
CA ILE A 340 -50.97 -8.30 15.97
C ILE A 340 -50.83 -7.97 17.46
N VAL A 341 -50.94 -6.70 17.83
CA VAL A 341 -50.95 -6.25 19.24
C VAL A 341 -52.10 -6.91 20.00
N ASN A 342 -53.32 -6.93 19.46
CA ASN A 342 -54.48 -7.55 20.10
C ASN A 342 -54.29 -9.07 20.29
N GLY A 343 -53.69 -9.74 19.29
CA GLY A 343 -53.36 -11.17 19.36
C GLY A 343 -52.27 -11.51 20.38
N LYS A 344 -51.28 -10.62 20.58
CA LYS A 344 -50.17 -10.80 21.53
C LYS A 344 -50.44 -10.27 22.94
N SER A 345 -51.30 -9.26 23.09
CA SER A 345 -51.65 -8.69 24.39
C SER A 345 -52.50 -9.64 25.25
N GLY A 346 -52.89 -10.80 24.71
CA GLY A 346 -53.94 -11.62 25.31
C GLY A 346 -55.12 -10.72 25.66
N ALA A 347 -55.65 -9.99 24.66
CA ALA A 347 -56.83 -9.16 24.86
C ALA A 347 -57.89 -10.05 25.51
N SER A 348 -58.03 -9.92 26.82
CA SER A 348 -58.96 -10.76 27.58
C SER A 348 -60.30 -10.49 26.94
N SER A 349 -60.92 -11.54 26.41
CA SER A 349 -62.28 -11.44 25.90
C SER A 349 -63.08 -10.69 26.95
N ALA A 350 -63.71 -9.58 26.54
CA ALA A 350 -64.44 -8.73 27.45
C ALA A 350 -65.39 -9.62 28.26
N GLN A 351 -65.08 -9.80 29.54
CA GLN A 351 -65.85 -10.70 30.37
C GLN A 351 -66.97 -9.85 30.96
N TYR A 352 -68.20 -10.37 30.90
CA TYR A 352 -69.37 -9.69 31.41
C TYR A 352 -69.95 -10.46 32.59
N TYR A 353 -70.55 -9.72 33.51
CA TYR A 353 -71.29 -10.24 34.65
C TYR A 353 -72.64 -9.54 34.74
N THR A 354 -73.71 -10.29 34.99
CA THR A 354 -75.05 -9.73 35.23
C THR A 354 -75.29 -9.64 36.72
N VAL A 355 -75.54 -8.43 37.22
CA VAL A 355 -75.74 -8.13 38.65
C VAL A 355 -76.91 -8.94 39.21
N GLN A 356 -76.69 -9.60 40.35
CA GLN A 356 -77.68 -10.38 41.09
C GLN A 356 -78.12 -9.64 42.36
N SER A 357 -79.23 -10.06 42.96
CA SER A 357 -79.72 -9.47 44.22
C SER A 357 -78.68 -9.64 45.33
N GLY A 358 -78.33 -8.54 46.01
CA GLY A 358 -77.31 -8.53 47.07
C GLY A 358 -75.87 -8.24 46.59
N ASP A 359 -75.64 -8.11 45.29
CA ASP A 359 -74.32 -7.76 44.78
C ASP A 359 -73.92 -6.32 45.10
N THR A 360 -72.61 -6.13 45.31
CA THR A 360 -71.98 -4.81 45.34
C THR A 360 -70.91 -4.75 44.25
N LEU A 361 -70.62 -3.54 43.75
CA LEU A 361 -69.60 -3.38 42.71
C LEU A 361 -68.20 -3.84 43.19
N SER A 362 -67.90 -3.68 44.48
CA SER A 362 -66.69 -4.18 45.13
C SER A 362 -66.66 -5.70 45.29
N GLY A 363 -67.79 -6.33 45.64
CA GLY A 363 -67.92 -7.79 45.68
C GLY A 363 -67.69 -8.43 44.31
N ILE A 364 -68.31 -7.86 43.26
CA ILE A 364 -68.11 -8.28 41.88
C ILE A 364 -66.64 -8.09 41.48
N ALA A 365 -66.04 -6.93 41.77
CA ALA A 365 -64.64 -6.67 41.46
C ALA A 365 -63.69 -7.70 42.07
N SER A 366 -63.91 -8.05 43.33
CA SER A 366 -63.12 -9.05 44.05
C SER A 366 -63.21 -10.43 43.39
N LYS A 367 -64.41 -10.83 42.95
CA LYS A 367 -64.65 -12.11 42.27
C LYS A 367 -63.88 -12.24 40.95
N TYR A 368 -63.64 -11.13 40.26
CA TYR A 368 -62.96 -11.11 38.96
C TYR A 368 -61.48 -10.68 39.05
N GLY A 369 -60.96 -10.47 40.25
CA GLY A 369 -59.57 -10.04 40.47
C GLY A 369 -59.28 -8.65 39.90
N THR A 370 -60.27 -7.74 39.98
CA THR A 370 -60.17 -6.35 39.52
C THR A 370 -60.62 -5.40 40.64
N SER A 371 -60.66 -4.09 40.37
CA SER A 371 -61.15 -3.09 41.32
C SER A 371 -62.52 -2.55 40.91
N TYR A 372 -63.32 -2.12 41.90
CA TYR A 372 -64.64 -1.55 41.62
C TYR A 372 -64.51 -0.27 40.77
N GLN A 373 -63.43 0.51 40.96
CA GLN A 373 -63.13 1.69 40.15
C GLN A 373 -62.90 1.30 38.69
N LYS A 374 -62.21 0.17 38.45
CA LYS A 374 -61.98 -0.32 37.09
C LYS A 374 -63.28 -0.75 36.43
N ILE A 375 -64.14 -1.47 37.15
CA ILE A 375 -65.47 -1.84 36.64
C ILE A 375 -66.34 -0.59 36.41
N ALA A 376 -66.35 0.37 37.34
CA ALA A 376 -67.10 1.62 37.19
C ALA A 376 -66.66 2.38 35.93
N GLN A 377 -65.34 2.49 35.71
CA GLN A 377 -64.76 3.12 34.52
C GLN A 377 -65.12 2.38 33.23
N LEU A 378 -65.01 1.03 33.23
CA LEU A 378 -65.34 0.21 32.06
C LEU A 378 -66.82 0.30 31.64
N ASN A 379 -67.70 0.67 32.57
CA ASN A 379 -69.15 0.69 32.36
C ASN A 379 -69.77 2.09 32.46
N GLY A 380 -68.96 3.15 32.60
CA GLY A 380 -69.45 4.53 32.69
C GLY A 380 -70.33 4.80 33.93
N ILE A 381 -70.08 4.12 35.04
CA ILE A 381 -70.88 4.27 36.28
C ILE A 381 -70.37 5.47 37.07
N SER A 382 -71.15 6.56 37.10
CA SER A 382 -70.81 7.78 37.85
C SER A 382 -70.97 7.63 39.38
N ASN A 383 -71.89 6.78 39.82
CA ASN A 383 -72.08 6.47 41.25
C ASN A 383 -71.81 4.98 41.53
N PRO A 384 -70.60 4.61 41.98
CA PRO A 384 -70.20 3.22 42.21
C PRO A 384 -71.02 2.47 43.27
N ASN A 385 -71.77 3.21 44.12
CA ASN A 385 -72.63 2.65 45.16
C ASN A 385 -74.04 2.30 44.65
N LEU A 386 -74.33 2.54 43.37
CA LEU A 386 -75.65 2.28 42.77
C LEU A 386 -75.49 1.40 41.52
N ILE A 387 -75.87 0.13 41.67
CA ILE A 387 -76.00 -0.84 40.57
C ILE A 387 -77.38 -1.50 40.65
N TYR A 388 -77.90 -1.92 39.49
CA TYR A 388 -79.24 -2.51 39.41
C TYR A 388 -79.16 -4.00 39.13
N VAL A 389 -80.00 -4.80 39.80
CA VAL A 389 -80.15 -6.22 39.50
C VAL A 389 -80.54 -6.39 38.02
N GLY A 390 -79.87 -7.31 37.33
CA GLY A 390 -80.01 -7.52 35.87
C GLY A 390 -79.09 -6.63 35.03
N GLN A 391 -78.38 -5.66 35.61
CA GLN A 391 -77.42 -4.83 34.88
C GLN A 391 -76.24 -5.67 34.42
N ARG A 392 -75.91 -5.62 33.12
CA ARG A 392 -74.75 -6.32 32.55
C ARG A 392 -73.51 -5.44 32.62
N LEU A 393 -72.54 -5.83 33.42
CA LEU A 393 -71.28 -5.11 33.66
C LEU A 393 -70.11 -5.80 32.96
N ARG A 394 -69.28 -5.03 32.26
CA ARG A 394 -67.96 -5.46 31.79
C ARG A 394 -66.99 -5.50 32.96
N VAL A 395 -66.45 -6.68 33.25
CA VAL A 395 -65.55 -6.93 34.40
C VAL A 395 -64.10 -7.13 34.01
N LYS A 396 -63.79 -7.38 32.74
CA LYS A 396 -62.42 -7.41 32.18
C LYS A 396 -62.30 -6.71 30.82
#